data_AF-A0A6G2DE16-F1
#
_entry.id   AF-A0A6G2DE16-F1
#
_cell.length_a   1.000
_cell.length_b   1.000
_cell.length_c   1.000
_cell.angle_alpha   90.00
_cell.angle_beta   90.00
_cell.angle_gamma   90.00
#
_symmetry.space_group_name_H-M   'P 1'
#
loop_
_entity.id
_entity.type
_entity.pdbx_description
1 polymer ?
#
loop_
_entity_poly.entity_id
_entity_poly.type
_entity_poly.pdbx_seq_one_letter_code
_entity_poly.pdbx_strand_id
1 'polypeptide(L)'
;MGLVASVGMFLFTIFFLHYQSILSHKFFRLILQFVLFGSVLSAAFASLEHFQIVKKFNYAFLSPNMQVWHQNRAEVTFFNPNYYGIICCFCIMIAFYLFTTTKLNWLKVFCVIAGFVNLFGLNFTQNRTAFPAIIAGAIIYLFTTIKNWKAF
;
A
#
# COMPACT_ATOMS: atom_id res chain seq x y z
N MET A 1 30.75 7.61 4.01
CA MET A 1 29.56 6.90 3.48
C MET A 1 29.40 5.51 4.11
N GLY A 2 30.39 4.61 4.01
CA GLY A 2 30.28 3.23 4.54
C GLY A 2 30.05 3.12 6.05
N LEU A 3 30.78 3.87 6.88
CA LEU A 3 30.64 3.81 8.34
C LEU A 3 29.26 4.29 8.83
N VAL A 4 28.72 5.33 8.18
CA VAL A 4 27.36 5.83 8.44
C VAL A 4 26.31 4.79 8.03
N ALA A 5 26.53 4.11 6.89
CA ALA A 5 25.64 3.03 6.45
C ALA A 5 25.69 1.84 7.41
N SER A 6 26.87 1.45 7.92
CA SER A 6 27.01 0.37 8.90
C SER A 6 26.35 0.70 10.24
N VAL A 7 26.53 1.92 10.74
CA VAL A 7 25.85 2.39 11.97
C VAL A 7 24.33 2.44 11.76
N GLY A 8 23.87 2.92 10.60
CA GLY A 8 22.45 2.91 10.24
C GLY A 8 21.86 1.50 10.20
N MET A 9 22.55 0.54 9.58
CA MET A 9 22.13 -0.86 9.55
C MET A 9 22.10 -1.47 10.94
N PHE A 10 23.07 -1.17 11.80
CA PHE A 10 23.11 -1.67 13.18
C PHE A 10 21.95 -1.15 14.03
N LEU A 11 21.65 0.15 13.94
CA LEU A 11 20.49 0.75 14.61
C LEU A 11 19.17 0.16 14.08
N PHE A 12 19.07 -0.05 12.77
CA PHE A 12 17.93 -0.72 12.16
C PHE A 12 17.76 -2.15 12.69
N THR A 13 18.85 -2.91 12.84
CA THR A 13 18.81 -4.26 13.42
C THR A 13 18.33 -4.26 14.87
N ILE A 14 18.84 -3.35 15.72
CA ILE A 14 18.40 -3.24 17.12
C ILE A 14 16.90 -2.91 17.18
N PHE A 15 16.47 -1.93 16.39
CA PHE A 15 15.06 -1.56 16.30
C PHE A 15 14.20 -2.76 15.86
N PHE A 16 14.65 -3.50 14.84
CA PHE A 16 13.92 -4.66 14.31
C PHE A 16 13.82 -5.80 15.32
N LEU A 17 14.89 -6.11 16.04
CA LEU A 17 14.90 -7.13 17.10
C LEU A 17 13.97 -6.77 18.25
N HIS A 18 14.00 -5.50 18.68
CA HIS A 18 13.08 -5.00 19.71
C HIS A 18 11.62 -5.07 19.23
N TYR A 19 11.37 -4.66 17.99
CA TYR A 19 10.04 -4.68 17.40
C TYR A 19 9.49 -6.10 17.25
N GLN A 20 10.32 -7.07 16.86
CA GLN A 20 9.95 -8.49 16.81
C GLN A 20 9.52 -9.04 18.17
N SER A 21 10.18 -8.62 19.26
CA SER A 21 9.82 -9.05 20.61
C SER A 21 8.44 -8.59 21.06
N ILE A 22 7.90 -7.51 20.47
CA ILE A 22 6.60 -6.91 20.82
C ILE A 22 5.51 -7.34 19.83
N LEU A 23 5.90 -7.90 18.68
CA LEU A 23 5.02 -8.15 17.55
C LEU A 23 4.05 -9.32 17.82
N SER A 24 2.94 -9.04 18.48
CA SER A 24 1.82 -9.96 18.55
C SER A 24 1.12 -10.08 17.19
N HIS A 25 0.68 -11.28 16.83
CA HIS A 25 -0.18 -11.50 15.65
C HIS A 25 -1.44 -10.61 15.68
N LYS A 26 -1.95 -10.26 16.88
CA LYS A 26 -3.09 -9.33 17.01
C LYS A 26 -2.69 -7.91 16.61
N PHE A 27 -1.52 -7.44 17.06
CA PHE A 27 -1.01 -6.10 16.77
C PHE A 27 -0.67 -5.92 15.29
N PHE A 28 -0.03 -6.94 14.68
CA PHE A 28 0.25 -6.93 13.24
C PHE A 28 -1.02 -6.79 12.40
N ARG A 29 -2.07 -7.57 12.71
CA ARG A 29 -3.37 -7.47 12.02
C ARG A 29 -4.00 -6.09 12.19
N LEU A 30 -3.90 -5.51 13.39
CA LEU A 30 -4.40 -4.16 13.67
C LEU A 30 -3.69 -3.12 12.80
N ILE A 31 -2.36 -3.18 12.68
CA ILE A 31 -1.59 -2.28 11.79
C ILE A 31 -2.07 -2.42 10.34
N LEU A 32 -2.22 -3.64 9.84
CA LEU A 32 -2.69 -3.87 8.48
C LEU A 32 -4.09 -3.31 8.23
N GLN A 33 -4.99 -3.41 9.21
CA GLN A 33 -6.33 -2.80 9.13
C GLN A 33 -6.25 -1.27 9.08
N PHE A 34 -5.39 -0.65 9.89
CA PHE A 34 -5.16 0.79 9.88
C PHE A 34 -4.59 1.26 8.53
N VAL A 35 -3.61 0.55 7.98
CA VAL A 35 -3.05 0.84 6.65
C VAL A 35 -4.13 0.73 5.57
N LEU A 36 -4.95 -0.33 5.62
CA LEU A 36 -6.02 -0.52 4.65
C LEU A 36 -7.09 0.59 4.76
N PHE A 37 -7.44 1.00 5.97
CA PHE A 37 -8.33 2.14 6.20
C PHE A 37 -7.75 3.45 5.65
N GLY A 38 -6.48 3.74 5.92
CA GLY A 38 -5.80 4.91 5.37
C GLY A 38 -5.77 4.91 3.84
N SER A 39 -5.62 3.74 3.21
CA SER A 39 -5.62 3.63 1.75
C SER A 39 -6.97 3.96 1.11
N VAL A 40 -8.08 3.65 1.77
CA VAL A 40 -9.42 4.03 1.29
C VAL A 40 -9.57 5.56 1.28
N LEU A 41 -9.09 6.23 2.33
CA LEU A 41 -9.08 7.70 2.39
C LEU A 41 -8.18 8.29 1.31
N SER A 42 -6.99 7.72 1.11
CA SER A 42 -6.07 8.12 0.05
C SER A 42 -6.70 7.97 -1.35
N ALA A 43 -7.41 6.88 -1.59
CA ALA A 43 -8.09 6.64 -2.87
C ALA A 43 -9.30 7.56 -3.10
N ALA A 44 -10.02 7.92 -2.04
CA ALA A 44 -11.04 8.97 -2.11
C ALA A 44 -10.44 10.34 -2.44
N PHE A 45 -9.26 10.66 -1.89
CA PHE A 45 -8.53 11.87 -2.27
C PHE A 45 -8.06 11.82 -3.73
N ALA A 46 -7.64 10.65 -4.21
CA ALA A 46 -7.24 10.42 -5.61
C ALA A 46 -8.37 10.71 -6.59
N SER A 47 -9.58 10.26 -6.29
CA SER A 47 -10.73 10.49 -7.16
C SER A 47 -11.08 11.99 -7.18
N LEU A 48 -11.05 12.68 -6.04
CA LEU A 48 -11.28 14.13 -5.98
C LEU A 48 -10.24 14.94 -6.77
N GLU A 49 -8.96 14.54 -6.70
CA GLU A 49 -7.89 15.13 -7.51
C GLU A 49 -8.09 14.84 -9.01
N HIS A 50 -8.51 13.62 -9.36
CA HIS A 50 -8.77 13.23 -10.74
C HIS A 50 -9.94 13.98 -11.37
N PHE A 51 -11.03 14.21 -10.62
CA PHE A 51 -12.19 14.99 -11.07
C PHE A 51 -11.98 16.52 -11.01
N GLN A 52 -10.76 16.99 -10.71
CA GLN A 52 -10.41 18.41 -10.59
C GLN A 52 -11.22 19.20 -9.56
N ILE A 53 -11.90 18.52 -8.63
CA ILE A 53 -12.69 19.14 -7.55
C ILE A 53 -11.75 19.79 -6.52
N VAL A 54 -10.61 19.15 -6.28
CA VAL A 54 -9.54 19.67 -5.43
C VAL A 54 -8.37 20.07 -6.32
N LYS A 55 -7.89 21.31 -6.16
CA LYS A 55 -6.66 21.74 -6.85
C LYS A 55 -5.51 20.85 -6.38
N LYS A 56 -4.72 20.35 -7.34
CA LYS A 56 -3.48 19.62 -7.04
C LYS A 56 -2.66 20.40 -6.02
N PHE A 57 -2.24 19.72 -4.96
CA PHE A 57 -1.41 20.33 -3.93
C PHE A 57 -0.12 20.86 -4.55
N ASN A 58 0.23 22.09 -4.21
CA ASN A 58 1.44 22.72 -4.72
C ASN A 58 2.65 22.31 -3.86
N TYR A 59 3.46 21.37 -4.34
CA TYR A 59 4.69 20.91 -3.68
C TYR A 59 5.91 21.78 -3.95
N ALA A 60 5.76 22.97 -4.56
CA ALA A 60 6.88 23.89 -4.81
C ALA A 60 7.66 24.27 -3.54
N PHE A 61 7.03 24.15 -2.36
CA PHE A 61 7.69 24.36 -1.08
C PHE A 61 8.76 23.29 -0.75
N LEU A 62 8.58 22.04 -1.19
CA LEU A 62 9.49 20.92 -0.92
C LEU A 62 10.61 20.82 -1.96
N SER A 63 10.26 21.00 -3.24
CA SER A 63 11.23 21.05 -4.32
C SER A 63 10.57 21.60 -5.60
N PRO A 64 11.16 22.61 -6.27
CA PRO A 64 10.63 23.13 -7.54
C PRO A 64 10.53 22.07 -8.63
N ASN A 65 11.42 21.07 -8.61
CA ASN A 65 11.47 19.98 -9.58
C ASN A 65 10.39 18.90 -9.35
N MET A 66 9.66 18.96 -8.23
CA MET A 66 8.56 18.03 -7.94
C MET A 66 7.23 18.47 -8.56
N GLN A 67 7.14 19.68 -9.15
CA GLN A 67 6.00 20.14 -9.94
C GLN A 67 6.05 19.64 -11.40
N VAL A 68 6.46 18.40 -11.64
CA VAL A 68 6.25 17.83 -12.98
C VAL A 68 4.77 17.53 -13.10
N TRP A 69 4.06 18.34 -13.87
CA TRP A 69 2.64 18.22 -14.08
C TRP A 69 2.31 16.95 -14.88
N HIS A 70 1.82 15.91 -14.21
CA HIS A 70 1.33 14.69 -14.87
C HIS A 70 -0.16 14.88 -15.21
N GLN A 71 -0.46 15.31 -16.44
CA GLN A 71 -1.84 15.44 -16.92
C GLN A 71 -2.58 14.11 -16.80
N ASN A 72 -3.82 14.17 -16.30
CA ASN A 72 -4.77 13.04 -16.21
C ASN A 72 -4.35 11.85 -15.32
N ARG A 73 -3.30 12.01 -14.51
CA ARG A 73 -2.85 10.99 -13.55
C ARG A 73 -3.00 11.48 -12.12
N ALA A 74 -3.59 10.64 -11.26
CA ALA A 74 -3.71 10.91 -9.82
C ALA A 74 -2.40 10.54 -9.11
N GLU A 75 -1.88 11.47 -8.30
CA GLU A 75 -0.61 11.31 -7.60
C GLU A 75 -0.70 11.49 -6.07
N VAL A 76 -1.88 11.84 -5.53
CA VAL A 76 -2.28 11.83 -4.11
C VAL A 76 -1.11 12.05 -3.16
N THR A 77 -0.54 13.26 -3.09
CA THR A 77 0.54 13.57 -2.13
C THR A 77 1.81 12.72 -2.20
N PHE A 78 1.91 11.76 -3.12
CA PHE A 78 3.04 10.85 -3.30
C PHE A 78 4.03 11.33 -4.36
N PHE A 79 3.92 12.58 -4.81
CA PHE A 79 4.83 13.26 -5.75
C PHE A 79 4.98 12.62 -7.14
N ASN A 80 4.50 11.38 -7.33
CA ASN A 80 4.54 10.63 -8.57
C ASN A 80 3.36 9.63 -8.63
N PRO A 81 2.61 9.58 -9.75
CA PRO A 81 1.53 8.61 -9.95
C PRO A 81 1.99 7.14 -9.81
N ASN A 82 3.22 6.83 -10.17
CA ASN A 82 3.75 5.46 -10.09
C ASN A 82 3.97 5.02 -8.64
N TYR A 83 4.41 5.92 -7.75
CA TYR A 83 4.56 5.60 -6.33
C TYR A 83 3.22 5.36 -5.65
N TYR A 84 2.24 6.20 -5.97
CA TYR A 84 0.86 5.97 -5.53
C TYR A 84 0.32 4.63 -6.05
N GLY A 85 0.58 4.29 -7.32
CA GLY A 85 0.19 2.99 -7.89
C GLY A 85 0.79 1.78 -7.15
N ILE A 86 2.05 1.87 -6.73
CA ILE A 86 2.69 0.81 -5.91
C ILE A 86 2.00 0.67 -4.55
N ILE A 87 1.65 1.79 -3.91
CA ILE A 87 0.92 1.79 -2.63
C ILE A 87 -0.45 1.14 -2.79
N CYS A 88 -1.19 1.45 -3.86
CA CYS A 88 -2.45 0.78 -4.17
C CYS A 88 -2.26 -0.73 -4.37
N CYS A 89 -1.24 -1.17 -5.11
CA CYS A 89 -0.93 -2.60 -5.27
C CYS A 89 -0.68 -3.28 -3.92
N PHE A 90 0.10 -2.64 -3.05
CA PHE A 90 0.41 -3.18 -1.72
C PHE A 90 -0.86 -3.27 -0.85
N CYS A 91 -1.73 -2.26 -0.90
CA CYS A 91 -2.99 -2.25 -0.16
C CYS A 91 -3.98 -3.32 -0.67
N ILE A 92 -4.02 -3.58 -1.97
CA ILE A 92 -4.80 -4.68 -2.55
C ILE A 92 -4.31 -6.03 -2.01
N MET A 93 -2.99 -6.25 -1.94
CA MET A 93 -2.42 -7.47 -1.36
C MET A 93 -2.73 -7.61 0.14
N ILE A 94 -2.69 -6.51 0.90
CA ILE A 94 -3.11 -6.49 2.31
C ILE A 94 -4.59 -6.86 2.45
N ALA A 95 -5.45 -6.34 1.57
CA ALA A 95 -6.87 -6.66 1.54
C ALA A 95 -7.10 -8.16 1.32
N PHE A 96 -6.39 -8.76 0.36
CA PHE A 96 -6.44 -10.22 0.12
C PHE A 96 -6.00 -11.01 1.36
N TYR A 97 -4.89 -10.63 1.99
CA TYR A 97 -4.41 -11.30 3.22
C TYR A 97 -5.41 -11.18 4.38
N LEU A 98 -5.97 -9.99 4.62
CA LEU A 98 -6.95 -9.80 5.70
C LEU A 98 -8.27 -10.52 5.42
N PHE A 99 -8.68 -10.62 4.16
CA PHE A 99 -9.88 -11.33 3.74
C PHE A 99 -9.80 -12.84 4.06
N THR A 100 -8.67 -13.49 3.79
CA THR A 100 -8.47 -14.92 4.05
C THR A 100 -8.23 -15.24 5.52
N THR A 101 -7.61 -14.33 6.27
CA THR A 101 -7.24 -14.57 7.68
C THR A 101 -8.30 -14.15 8.70
N THR A 102 -9.24 -13.27 8.32
CA THR A 102 -10.27 -12.75 9.23
C THR A 102 -11.50 -13.65 9.28
N LYS A 103 -12.02 -13.90 10.49
CA LYS A 103 -13.28 -14.64 10.69
C LYS A 103 -14.53 -13.74 10.70
N LEU A 104 -14.37 -12.44 10.94
CA LEU A 104 -15.47 -11.47 11.04
C LEU A 104 -15.99 -11.07 9.65
N ASN A 105 -17.28 -11.30 9.39
CA ASN A 105 -17.90 -11.05 8.09
C ASN A 105 -17.87 -9.57 7.69
N TRP A 106 -18.09 -8.65 8.64
CA TRP A 106 -18.05 -7.20 8.33
C TRP A 106 -16.67 -6.75 7.85
N LEU A 107 -15.59 -7.25 8.46
CA LEU A 107 -14.23 -6.95 8.03
C LEU A 107 -13.91 -7.55 6.66
N LYS A 108 -14.48 -8.70 6.31
CA LYS A 108 -14.35 -9.26 4.94
C LYS A 108 -14.98 -8.35 3.91
N VAL A 109 -16.20 -7.85 4.18
CA VAL A 109 -16.87 -6.88 3.31
C VAL A 109 -16.03 -5.62 3.17
N PHE A 110 -15.49 -5.09 4.28
CA PHE A 110 -14.57 -3.96 4.25
C PHE A 110 -13.32 -4.22 3.38
N CYS A 111 -12.70 -5.40 3.49
CA CYS A 111 -11.53 -5.75 2.69
C CYS A 111 -11.85 -5.80 1.19
N VAL A 112 -13.01 -6.35 0.82
CA VAL A 112 -13.47 -6.38 -0.58
C VAL A 112 -13.67 -4.96 -1.11
N ILE A 113 -14.40 -4.12 -0.37
CA ILE A 113 -14.63 -2.72 -0.73
C ILE A 113 -13.30 -1.96 -0.86
N ALA A 114 -12.41 -2.10 0.12
CA ALA A 114 -11.11 -1.45 0.10
C ALA A 114 -10.24 -1.92 -1.08
N GLY A 115 -10.30 -3.20 -1.44
CA GLY A 115 -9.63 -3.74 -2.62
C GLY A 115 -10.15 -3.09 -3.92
N PHE A 116 -11.47 -3.00 -4.09
CA PHE A 116 -12.07 -2.32 -5.25
C PHE A 116 -11.72 -0.84 -5.30
N VAL A 117 -11.80 -0.13 -4.18
CA VAL A 117 -11.45 1.30 -4.10
C VAL A 117 -9.98 1.53 -4.49
N ASN A 118 -9.06 0.67 -4.03
CA ASN A 118 -7.65 0.76 -4.43
C ASN A 118 -7.43 0.35 -5.90
N LEU A 119 -8.22 -0.56 -6.47
CA LEU A 119 -8.19 -0.85 -7.91
C LEU A 119 -8.65 0.34 -8.75
N PHE A 120 -9.67 1.07 -8.31
CA PHE A 120 -10.08 2.33 -8.93
C PHE A 120 -8.97 3.39 -8.81
N GLY A 121 -8.39 3.54 -7.62
CA GLY A 121 -7.22 4.41 -7.38
C GLY A 121 -6.06 4.10 -8.32
N LEU A 122 -5.77 2.81 -8.52
CA LEU A 122 -4.74 2.34 -9.44
C LEU A 122 -5.05 2.68 -10.90
N ASN A 123 -6.31 2.56 -11.33
CA ASN A 123 -6.71 2.91 -12.68
C ASN A 123 -6.44 4.39 -12.99
N PHE A 124 -6.67 5.28 -12.02
CA PHE A 124 -6.35 6.71 -12.13
C PHE A 124 -4.85 7.01 -12.23
N THR A 125 -3.97 6.09 -11.82
CA THR A 125 -2.51 6.25 -12.01
C THR A 125 -2.05 5.89 -13.42
N GLN A 126 -2.87 5.15 -14.18
CA GLN A 126 -2.55 4.59 -15.49
C GLN A 126 -1.20 3.84 -15.52
N ASN A 127 -0.79 3.22 -14.41
CA ASN A 127 0.46 2.48 -14.33
C ASN A 127 0.33 1.10 -14.99
N ARG A 128 0.95 0.93 -16.16
CA ARG A 128 0.87 -0.30 -16.97
C ARG A 128 1.54 -1.52 -16.31
N THR A 129 2.50 -1.31 -15.41
CA THR A 129 3.22 -2.40 -14.74
C THR A 129 2.55 -2.88 -13.44
N ALA A 130 1.57 -2.12 -12.94
CA ALA A 130 0.91 -2.41 -11.68
C ALA A 130 -0.02 -3.64 -11.74
N PHE A 131 -0.75 -3.83 -12.84
CA PHE A 131 -1.63 -4.98 -13.03
C PHE A 131 -0.86 -6.32 -13.06
N PRO A 132 0.24 -6.46 -13.84
CA PRO A 132 1.09 -7.65 -13.77
C PRO A 132 1.60 -7.93 -12.35
N ALA A 133 1.97 -6.90 -11.59
CA ALA A 133 2.48 -7.05 -10.23
C ALA A 133 1.42 -7.62 -9.26
N ILE A 134 0.17 -7.17 -9.35
CA ILE A 134 -0.93 -7.69 -8.53
C ILE A 134 -1.19 -9.17 -8.85
N ILE A 135 -1.23 -9.52 -10.15
CA ILE A 135 -1.45 -10.90 -10.58
C ILE A 135 -0.34 -11.81 -10.07
N ALA A 136 0.92 -11.42 -10.27
CA ALA A 136 2.07 -12.16 -9.79
C ALA A 136 2.05 -12.32 -8.25
N GLY A 137 1.75 -11.23 -7.53
CA GLY A 137 1.62 -11.24 -6.06
C GLY A 137 0.53 -12.20 -5.56
N ALA A 138 -0.65 -12.18 -6.20
CA ALA A 138 -1.75 -13.07 -5.87
C ALA A 138 -1.40 -14.55 -6.14
N ILE A 139 -0.74 -14.84 -7.26
CA ILE A 139 -0.26 -16.18 -7.60
C ILE A 139 0.72 -16.68 -6.53
N ILE A 140 1.74 -15.89 -6.18
CA ILE A 140 2.73 -16.25 -5.15
C ILE A 140 2.05 -16.48 -3.80
N TYR A 141 1.09 -15.62 -3.44
CA TYR A 141 0.32 -15.76 -2.21
C TYR A 141 -0.47 -17.08 -2.16
N LEU A 142 -1.17 -17.44 -3.24
CA LEU A 142 -1.90 -18.71 -3.34
C LEU A 142 -0.97 -19.92 -3.27
N PHE A 143 0.16 -19.90 -3.99
CA PHE A 143 1.14 -20.99 -3.94
C PHE A 143 1.71 -21.18 -2.53
N THR A 144 2.03 -20.10 -1.83
CA THR A 144 2.59 -20.17 -0.47
C THR A 144 1.55 -20.63 0.56
N THR A 145 0.29 -20.22 0.43
CA THR A 145 -0.79 -20.70 1.33
C THR A 145 -1.16 -22.16 1.07
N ILE A 146 -1.27 -22.60 -0.19
CA ILE A 146 -1.58 -24.00 -0.54
C ILE A 146 -0.46 -24.94 -0.11
N LYS A 147 0.81 -24.54 -0.28
CA LYS A 147 1.96 -25.38 0.10
C LYS A 147 2.06 -25.55 1.63
N ASN A 148 1.69 -24.54 2.41
CA ASN A 148 1.68 -24.60 3.87
C ASN A 148 0.45 -25.31 4.47
N TRP A 149 -0.57 -25.62 3.66
CA TRP A 149 -1.74 -26.41 4.09
C TRP A 149 -1.41 -27.89 4.37
N LYS A 150 -0.28 -28.40 3.85
CA LYS A 150 0.19 -29.77 4.14
C LYS A 150 1.05 -29.89 5.41
N ALA A 151 1.29 -28.78 6.11
CA ALA A 151 2.18 -28.71 7.28
C ALA A 151 1.45 -28.42 8.60
N PHE A 152 0.10 -28.44 8.60
CA PHE A 152 -0.75 -28.34 9.79
C PHE A 152 -1.63 -29.57 9.91
#